data_AF-A0A496UTH8-F1
#
_entry.id   AF-A0A496UTH8-F1
#
_cell.length_a   1.000
_cell.length_b   1.000
_cell.length_c   1.000
_cell.angle_alpha   90.00
_cell.angle_beta   90.00
_cell.angle_gamma   90.00
#
_symmetry.space_group_name_H-M   'P 1'
#
loop_
_entity.id
_entity.type
_entity.pdbx_description
1 polymer ?
#
loop_
_entity_poly.entity_id
_entity_poly.type
_entity_poly.pdbx_seq_one_letter_code
_entity_poly.pdbx_strand_id
1 'polypeptide(L)'
;MSDKLDIQPTKGKLGILTPGMGAVSTTFIAGVIAIRRGLRLPIGSFTQMGHIRLGKRTDERQPLVRNFVPLAELDDIAFGGWDIFEDNVYEAALNA
;
A
#
# COMPACT_ATOMS: atom_id res chain seq x y z
N MET A 1 -28.87 -13.99 -8.55
CA MET A 1 -27.42 -13.94 -8.25
C MET A 1 -26.92 -12.64 -8.85
N SER A 2 -26.22 -11.79 -8.09
CA SER A 2 -25.57 -10.61 -8.66
C SER A 2 -24.61 -11.08 -9.76
N ASP A 3 -24.58 -10.38 -10.88
CA ASP A 3 -23.58 -10.61 -11.92
C ASP A 3 -22.18 -10.59 -11.30
N LYS A 4 -21.35 -11.54 -11.72
CA LYS A 4 -19.98 -11.67 -11.24
C LYS A 4 -19.20 -10.48 -11.78
N LEU A 5 -18.85 -9.54 -10.92
CA LEU A 5 -17.98 -8.42 -11.28
C LEU A 5 -16.60 -8.98 -11.68
N ASP A 6 -16.21 -8.73 -12.93
CA ASP A 6 -14.87 -9.02 -13.43
C ASP A 6 -13.92 -7.91 -12.97
N ILE A 7 -13.08 -8.21 -11.99
CA ILE A 7 -12.10 -7.27 -11.44
C ILE A 7 -10.78 -7.47 -12.19
N GLN A 8 -10.46 -6.53 -13.06
CA GLN A 8 -9.25 -6.58 -13.86
C GLN A 8 -7.99 -6.48 -12.98
N PRO A 9 -6.94 -7.26 -13.27
CA PRO A 9 -5.69 -7.19 -12.51
C PRO A 9 -4.93 -5.90 -12.79
N THR A 10 -4.08 -5.51 -11.84
CA THR A 10 -3.15 -4.40 -12.01
C THR A 10 -2.12 -4.73 -13.09
N LYS A 11 -1.74 -3.71 -13.87
CA LYS A 11 -0.74 -3.82 -14.95
C LYS A 11 0.23 -2.66 -14.86
N GLY A 12 1.52 -2.95 -14.94
CA GLY A 12 2.57 -1.94 -14.90
C GLY A 12 2.72 -1.29 -13.52
N LYS A 13 3.35 -0.11 -13.49
CA LYS A 13 3.64 0.61 -12.24
C LYS A 13 2.47 1.46 -11.78
N LEU A 14 2.21 1.46 -10.47
CA LEU A 14 1.25 2.36 -9.83
C LEU A 14 1.96 3.65 -9.39
N GLY A 15 1.67 4.76 -10.06
CA GLY A 15 2.14 6.08 -9.64
C GLY A 15 1.32 6.60 -8.44
N ILE A 16 2.00 6.91 -7.33
CA ILE A 16 1.42 7.62 -6.19
C ILE A 16 2.08 9.00 -6.10
N LEU A 17 1.27 10.05 -6.26
CA LEU A 17 1.70 11.45 -6.16
C LEU A 17 1.10 12.08 -4.91
N THR A 18 1.95 12.49 -3.97
CA THR A 18 1.50 13.12 -2.72
C THR A 18 1.65 14.64 -2.77
N PRO A 19 0.58 15.41 -2.54
CA PRO A 19 0.68 16.85 -2.30
C PRO A 19 1.13 17.11 -0.85
N GLY A 20 2.33 17.63 -0.69
CA GLY A 20 3.04 17.71 0.59
C GLY A 20 3.92 16.48 0.82
N MET A 21 5.19 16.75 1.11
CA MET A 21 6.26 15.81 1.46
C MET A 21 6.63 15.91 2.95
N GLY A 22 5.65 16.15 3.82
CA GLY A 22 5.81 16.13 5.27
C GLY A 22 5.76 14.71 5.87
N ALA A 23 5.58 14.66 7.20
CA ALA A 23 5.74 13.45 8.01
C ALA A 23 4.99 12.21 7.50
N VAL A 24 3.74 12.35 7.05
CA VAL A 24 2.93 11.22 6.58
C VAL A 24 3.47 10.66 5.26
N SER A 25 3.73 11.54 4.28
CA SER A 25 4.19 11.14 2.94
C SER A 25 5.57 10.49 3.02
N THR A 26 6.51 11.11 3.76
CA THR A 26 7.87 10.58 3.91
C THR A 26 7.90 9.28 4.69
N THR A 27 7.12 9.16 5.78
CA THR A 27 6.99 7.91 6.55
C THR A 27 6.39 6.79 5.69
N PHE A 28 5.37 7.10 4.88
CA PHE A 28 4.77 6.12 3.98
C PHE A 28 5.79 5.62 2.94
N ILE A 29 6.50 6.53 2.27
CA ILE A 29 7.54 6.18 1.28
C ILE A 29 8.65 5.35 1.93
N ALA A 30 9.21 5.81 3.05
CA ALA A 30 10.28 5.12 3.76
C ALA A 30 9.83 3.73 4.24
N GLY A 31 8.62 3.62 4.78
CA GLY A 31 8.02 2.36 5.23
C GLY A 31 7.88 1.36 4.09
N VAL A 32 7.34 1.77 2.95
CA VAL A 32 7.23 0.91 1.77
C VAL A 32 8.61 0.46 1.29
N ILE A 33 9.58 1.37 1.18
CA ILE A 33 10.95 1.03 0.75
C ILE A 33 11.60 0.02 1.72
N ALA A 34 11.40 0.18 3.03
CA ALA A 34 11.91 -0.76 4.02
C ALA A 34 11.30 -2.16 3.88
N ILE A 35 9.98 -2.24 3.60
CA ILE A 35 9.28 -3.50 3.36
C ILE A 35 9.78 -4.19 2.09
N ARG A 36 9.94 -3.45 0.97
CA ARG A 36 10.50 -3.99 -0.29
C ARG A 36 11.89 -4.60 -0.10
N ARG A 37 12.70 -3.99 0.76
CA ARG A 37 14.05 -4.47 1.09
C ARG A 37 14.06 -5.62 2.11
N GLY A 38 12.89 -6.11 2.54
CA GLY A 38 12.77 -7.15 3.56
C GLY A 38 13.22 -6.72 4.95
N LEU A 39 13.38 -5.42 5.21
CA LEU A 39 13.89 -4.90 6.48
C LEU A 39 12.80 -4.83 7.56
N ARG A 40 11.53 -4.78 7.16
CA ARG A 40 10.37 -4.66 8.05
C ARG A 40 9.17 -5.39 7.46
N LEU A 41 8.22 -5.75 8.32
CA LEU A 41 6.91 -6.27 7.94
C LEU A 41 5.90 -5.12 7.79
N PRO A 42 4.89 -5.24 6.92
CA PRO A 42 3.85 -4.22 6.71
C PRO A 42 2.80 -4.17 7.85
N ILE A 43 3.25 -4.09 9.11
CA ILE A 43 2.40 -4.11 10.30
C ILE A 43 1.44 -2.93 10.28
N GLY A 44 0.16 -3.18 10.55
CA GLY A 44 -0.91 -2.18 10.50
C GLY A 44 -1.51 -1.98 9.11
N SER A 45 -0.90 -2.52 8.04
CA SER A 45 -1.49 -2.47 6.70
C SER A 45 -2.56 -3.56 6.52
N PHE A 46 -3.83 -3.14 6.46
CA PHE A 46 -4.94 -4.06 6.23
C PHE A 46 -4.86 -4.78 4.88
N THR A 47 -4.42 -4.09 3.82
CA THR A 47 -4.33 -4.72 2.49
C THR A 47 -3.25 -5.80 2.45
N GLN A 48 -2.15 -5.62 3.19
CA GLN A 48 -1.01 -6.53 3.18
C GLN A 48 -1.10 -7.67 4.21
N MET A 49 -1.68 -7.41 5.39
CA MET A 49 -1.72 -8.37 6.51
C MET A 49 -3.14 -8.67 7.02
N GLY A 50 -4.15 -7.92 6.58
CA GLY A 50 -5.52 -8.09 7.01
C GLY A 50 -6.20 -9.28 6.33
N HIS A 51 -7.20 -9.84 7.02
CA HIS A 51 -8.08 -10.88 6.50
C HIS A 51 -9.48 -10.32 6.24
N ILE A 52 -10.11 -10.76 5.16
CA ILE A 52 -11.51 -10.44 4.84
C ILE A 52 -12.40 -11.65 5.08
N ARG A 53 -13.48 -11.49 5.84
CA ARG A 53 -14.45 -12.56 6.05
C ARG A 53 -15.42 -12.66 4.88
N LEU A 54 -15.57 -13.85 4.34
CA LEU A 54 -16.51 -14.16 3.27
C LEU A 54 -17.61 -15.10 3.81
N GLY A 55 -18.88 -14.77 3.57
CA GLY A 55 -20.01 -15.60 4.01
C GLY A 55 -20.33 -15.46 5.51
N LYS A 56 -20.90 -16.52 6.10
CA LYS A 56 -21.32 -16.54 7.50
C LYS A 56 -20.11 -16.70 8.42
N ARG A 57 -20.28 -16.36 9.70
CA ARG A 57 -19.21 -16.48 10.71
C ARG A 57 -18.76 -17.93 10.93
N THR A 58 -19.64 -18.89 10.67
CA THR A 58 -19.41 -20.33 10.80
C THR A 58 -18.63 -20.94 9.63
N ASP A 59 -18.47 -20.21 8.53
CA ASP A 59 -17.92 -20.77 7.29
C ASP A 59 -16.39 -20.78 7.27
N GLU A 60 -15.74 -20.27 8.34
CA GLU A 60 -14.27 -20.16 8.52
C GLU A 60 -13.48 -19.60 7.32
N ARG A 61 -14.17 -18.87 6.43
CA ARG A 61 -13.61 -18.40 5.17
C ARG A 61 -13.07 -16.98 5.32
N GLN A 62 -11.80 -16.89 5.72
CA GLN A 62 -11.12 -15.62 5.97
C GLN A 62 -9.77 -15.56 5.27
N PRO A 63 -9.70 -15.40 3.93
CA PRO A 63 -8.42 -15.21 3.24
C PRO A 63 -7.76 -13.87 3.58
N LEU A 64 -6.44 -13.78 3.36
CA LEU A 64 -5.72 -12.51 3.32
C LEU A 64 -6.29 -11.61 2.20
N VAL A 65 -6.41 -10.31 2.46
CA VAL A 65 -6.94 -9.33 1.49
C VAL A 65 -6.12 -9.34 0.20
N ARG A 66 -4.79 -9.26 0.29
CA ARG A 66 -3.88 -9.32 -0.87
C ARG A 66 -3.98 -10.62 -1.69
N ASN A 67 -4.46 -11.71 -1.11
CA ASN A 67 -4.65 -12.98 -1.83
C ASN A 67 -6.06 -13.10 -2.42
N PHE A 68 -6.96 -12.19 -2.07
CA PHE A 68 -8.36 -12.24 -2.47
C PHE A 68 -8.67 -11.30 -3.64
N VAL A 69 -8.06 -10.11 -3.66
CA VAL A 69 -8.25 -9.10 -4.70
C VAL A 69 -6.92 -8.80 -5.42
N PRO A 70 -6.93 -8.55 -6.73
CA PRO A 70 -5.71 -8.31 -7.49
C PRO A 70 -5.23 -6.87 -7.26
N LEU A 71 -4.45 -6.66 -6.20
CA LEU A 71 -3.86 -5.37 -5.84
C LEU A 71 -2.53 -5.14 -6.55
N ALA A 72 -2.06 -3.89 -6.60
CA ALA A 72 -0.69 -3.61 -7.02
C ALA A 72 0.27 -4.11 -5.94
N GLU A 73 1.33 -4.80 -6.37
CA GLU A 73 2.39 -5.20 -5.45
C GLU A 73 3.13 -3.97 -4.95
N LEU A 74 3.67 -4.07 -3.73
CA LEU A 74 4.41 -2.96 -3.15
C LEU A 74 5.59 -2.57 -4.04
N ASP A 75 6.24 -3.52 -4.72
CA ASP A 75 7.37 -3.28 -5.64
C ASP A 75 6.99 -2.50 -6.90
N ASP A 76 5.74 -2.58 -7.33
CA ASP A 76 5.24 -1.90 -8.53
C ASP A 76 4.86 -0.44 -8.29
N ILE A 77 4.90 0.03 -7.05
CA ILE A 77 4.58 1.42 -6.72
C ILE A 77 5.76 2.34 -7.13
N ALA A 78 5.45 3.46 -7.78
CA ALA A 78 6.37 4.56 -8.04
C ALA A 78 5.91 5.80 -7.29
N PHE A 79 6.82 6.44 -6.54
CA PHE A 79 6.51 7.61 -5.74
C PHE A 79 6.94 8.89 -6.45
N GLY A 80 6.11 9.92 -6.31
CA GLY A 80 6.44 11.30 -6.61
C GLY A 80 5.58 12.22 -5.76
N GLY A 81 5.74 13.53 -5.92
CA GLY A 81 5.00 14.50 -5.14
C GLY A 81 5.56 15.90 -5.33
N TRP A 82 5.05 16.82 -4.53
CA TRP A 82 5.50 18.20 -4.49
C TRP A 82 5.32 18.74 -3.07
N ASP A 83 6.16 19.70 -2.71
CA ASP A 83 6.05 20.48 -1.49
C ASP A 83 6.50 21.92 -1.78
N ILE A 84 6.13 22.85 -0.89
CA ILE A 84 6.62 24.23 -0.91
C ILE A 84 8.04 24.36 -0.35
N PHE A 85 8.49 23.37 0.41
CA PHE A 85 9.85 23.31 0.95
C PHE A 85 10.80 22.65 -0.04
N GLU A 86 12.07 23.06 0.00
CA GLU A 86 13.12 22.59 -0.91
C GLU A 86 13.77 21.26 -0.46
N ASP A 87 13.45 20.79 0.75
CA ASP A 87 13.94 19.54 1.33
C ASP A 87 13.66 18.36 0.39
N ASN A 88 14.66 17.50 0.21
CA ASN A 88 14.41 16.23 -0.44
C ASN A 88 13.69 15.25 0.52
N VAL A 89 13.18 14.15 -0.02
CA VAL A 89 12.38 13.17 0.75
C VAL A 89 13.16 12.59 1.94
N TYR A 90 14.49 12.45 1.84
CA TYR A 90 15.31 11.94 2.93
C TYR A 90 15.43 12.96 4.06
N GLU A 91 15.72 14.22 3.74
CA GLU A 91 15.78 15.33 4.71
C GLU A 91 14.44 15.50 5.42
N ALA A 92 13.35 15.57 4.65
CA ALA A 92 12.01 15.70 5.19
C ALA A 92 11.60 14.48 6.04
N ALA A 93 12.11 13.27 5.76
CA ALA A 93 11.88 12.09 6.59
C ALA A 93 12.65 12.14 7.92
N LEU A 94 13.82 12.75 7.97
CA LEU A 94 14.60 12.91 9.21
C LEU A 94 14.02 13.99 10.12
N ASN A 95 13.32 14.96 9.56
CA ASN A 95 12.69 16.08 10.28
C ASN A 95 11.22 15.81 10.66
N ALA A 96 10.69 14.63 10.32
CA ALA A 96 9.28 14.25 10.47
C ALA A 96 8.86 13.89 11.90
#